data_AF-A0AAV8F695-F1
#
_entry.id   AF-A0AAV8F695-F1
#
_cell.length_a   1.000
_cell.length_b   1.000
_cell.length_c   1.000
_cell.angle_alpha   90.00
_cell.angle_beta   90.00
_cell.angle_gamma   90.00
#
_symmetry.space_group_name_H-M   'P 1'
#
loop_
_entity.id
_entity.type
_entity.pdbx_description
1 polymer ?
#
loop_
_entity_poly.entity_id
_entity_poly.type
_entity_poly.pdbx_seq_one_letter_code
_entity_poly.pdbx_strand_id
1 'polypeptide(L)'
;MKQLQHISLSILLFFLLRDCKFVEGATFNFVNNCGGPVWPGILSNAGSAKLETTGFQLPPGGSRTIVAPTGWSGRFWGRTGCSFDSSGRGSCSTGDCGSNQVECNGAGANPPATLAEFTLASGPSTQDFYDVSLVDGYNLPIMVQPSGSCMATGCTVDLNQKCPAELRVANGDACKSACEAFNKPEYCCSGAYGNPNTCKPTMYSQLFKSACPRSYSYAYDDPTSTFTCTGGADYIVTFCPGSTSPSSSQKSSRDSSTSSTSTPQFSGGITSSGPGNNNDDSNTSNNNNGVMLQDNSWLASLATGDSASAPTKRPKYPLLLAFSLSLVLLL
;
A
#
# COMPACT_ATOMS: atom_id res chain seq x y z
N MET A 1 -40.02 -10.58 -43.40
CA MET A 1 -39.19 -9.39 -43.08
C MET A 1 -39.09 -9.13 -41.57
N LYS A 2 -40.20 -8.95 -40.82
CA LYS A 2 -40.14 -8.72 -39.36
C LYS A 2 -39.50 -9.85 -38.53
N GLN A 3 -39.75 -11.11 -38.88
CA GLN A 3 -39.13 -12.29 -38.25
C GLN A 3 -37.61 -12.34 -38.40
N LEU A 4 -37.09 -12.07 -39.61
CA LEU A 4 -35.64 -12.04 -39.88
C LEU A 4 -34.93 -10.92 -39.09
N GLN A 5 -35.60 -9.79 -38.87
CA GLN A 5 -35.08 -8.64 -38.14
C GLN A 5 -34.95 -8.93 -36.63
N HIS A 6 -35.89 -9.68 -36.05
CA HIS A 6 -35.81 -10.12 -34.65
C HIS A 6 -34.73 -11.17 -34.41
N ILE A 7 -34.51 -12.08 -35.37
CA ILE A 7 -33.44 -13.09 -35.32
C ILE A 7 -32.08 -12.40 -35.41
N SER A 8 -31.91 -11.43 -36.33
CA SER A 8 -30.67 -10.66 -36.49
C SER A 8 -30.32 -9.84 -35.23
N LEU A 9 -31.30 -9.17 -34.60
CA LEU A 9 -31.10 -8.41 -33.37
C LEU A 9 -30.72 -9.31 -32.18
N SER A 10 -31.32 -10.50 -32.08
CA SER A 10 -31.01 -11.48 -31.04
C SER A 10 -29.60 -12.06 -31.20
N ILE A 11 -29.16 -12.32 -32.44
CA ILE A 11 -27.80 -12.79 -32.73
C ILE A 11 -26.78 -11.71 -32.40
N LEU A 12 -27.04 -10.44 -32.78
CA LEU A 12 -26.17 -9.31 -32.46
C LEU A 12 -26.03 -9.11 -30.93
N LEU A 13 -27.13 -9.21 -30.18
CA LEU A 13 -27.11 -9.13 -28.72
C LEU A 13 -26.34 -10.29 -28.08
N PHE A 14 -26.45 -11.51 -28.63
CA PHE A 14 -25.69 -12.68 -28.17
C PHE A 14 -24.19 -12.58 -28.44
N PHE A 15 -23.79 -11.93 -29.54
CA PHE A 15 -22.37 -11.60 -29.81
C PHE A 15 -21.87 -10.47 -28.91
N LEU A 16 -22.66 -9.42 -28.64
CA LEU A 16 -22.31 -8.34 -27.71
C LEU A 16 -22.19 -8.81 -26.25
N LEU A 17 -22.95 -9.84 -25.86
CA LEU A 17 -22.90 -10.44 -24.52
C LEU A 17 -21.79 -11.50 -24.37
N ARG A 18 -21.21 -12.01 -25.47
CA ARG A 18 -20.15 -13.03 -25.44
C ARG A 18 -18.77 -12.47 -25.08
N ASP A 19 -18.56 -11.16 -25.25
CA ASP A 19 -17.28 -10.48 -24.98
C ASP A 19 -17.26 -9.69 -23.66
N CYS A 20 -18.29 -9.82 -22.83
CA CYS A 20 -18.24 -9.31 -21.46
C CYS A 20 -17.42 -10.29 -20.60
N LYS A 21 -16.08 -10.21 -20.72
CA LYS A 21 -15.21 -10.84 -19.73
C LYS A 21 -15.41 -10.09 -18.42
N PHE A 22 -16.23 -10.67 -17.53
CA PHE A 22 -16.22 -10.27 -16.13
C PHE A 22 -14.81 -10.56 -15.63
N VAL A 23 -14.02 -9.51 -15.40
CA VAL A 23 -12.77 -9.65 -14.67
C VAL A 23 -13.18 -9.89 -13.23
N GLU A 24 -13.23 -11.15 -12.80
CA GLU A 24 -13.13 -11.47 -11.38
C GLU A 24 -11.77 -10.96 -10.90
N GLY A 25 -11.80 -10.08 -9.90
CA GLY A 25 -10.63 -9.36 -9.42
C GLY A 25 -10.99 -8.40 -8.30
N ALA A 26 -9.97 -7.90 -7.61
CA ALA A 26 -10.14 -6.91 -6.56
C ALA A 26 -10.06 -5.50 -7.15
N THR A 27 -10.88 -4.60 -6.60
CA THR A 27 -10.85 -3.18 -6.92
C THR A 27 -9.99 -2.43 -5.91
N PHE A 28 -9.05 -1.63 -6.40
CA PHE A 28 -8.23 -0.73 -5.58
C PHE A 28 -8.67 0.72 -5.81
N ASN A 29 -9.28 1.34 -4.80
CA ASN A 29 -9.59 2.76 -4.81
C ASN A 29 -8.48 3.55 -4.10
N PHE A 30 -7.71 4.31 -4.87
CA PHE A 30 -6.69 5.20 -4.37
C PHE A 30 -7.31 6.53 -3.96
N VAL A 31 -7.02 7.01 -2.75
CA VAL A 31 -7.54 8.27 -2.21
C VAL A 31 -6.39 9.13 -1.73
N ASN A 32 -6.33 10.38 -2.17
CA ASN A 32 -5.32 11.34 -1.70
C ASN A 32 -5.93 12.33 -0.69
N ASN A 33 -5.67 12.13 0.59
CA ASN A 33 -6.02 13.08 1.65
C ASN A 33 -4.86 14.01 2.03
N CYS A 34 -3.74 13.98 1.31
CA CYS A 34 -2.62 14.88 1.54
C CYS A 34 -2.96 16.31 1.08
N GLY A 35 -2.29 17.31 1.65
CA GLY A 35 -2.45 18.71 1.24
C GLY A 35 -1.87 19.04 -0.14
N GLY A 36 -1.07 18.15 -0.71
CA GLY A 36 -0.46 18.27 -2.03
C GLY A 36 -0.77 17.09 -2.95
N PRO A 37 -0.52 17.20 -4.26
CA PRO A 37 -0.67 16.10 -5.18
C PRO A 37 0.30 14.96 -4.83
N VAL A 38 -0.18 13.73 -4.98
CA VAL A 38 0.62 12.51 -4.88
C VAL A 38 0.63 11.86 -6.25
N TRP A 39 1.73 11.21 -6.62
CA TRP A 39 1.78 10.42 -7.85
C TRP A 39 1.93 8.95 -7.47
N PRO A 40 0.84 8.18 -7.36
CA PRO A 40 0.94 6.76 -7.09
C PRO A 40 1.83 6.06 -8.12
N GLY A 41 2.65 5.14 -7.63
CA GLY A 41 3.41 4.18 -8.44
C GLY A 41 2.89 2.77 -8.18
N ILE A 42 2.91 1.95 -9.22
CA ILE A 42 2.39 0.58 -9.19
C ILE A 42 3.42 -0.35 -9.81
N LEU A 43 3.76 -1.40 -9.08
CA LEU A 43 4.61 -2.47 -9.57
C LEU A 43 3.92 -3.82 -9.37
N SER A 44 3.63 -4.51 -10.45
CA SER A 44 3.22 -5.92 -10.41
C SER A 44 4.45 -6.80 -10.22
N ASN A 45 4.35 -7.80 -9.34
CA ASN A 45 5.44 -8.73 -9.08
C ASN A 45 5.75 -9.61 -10.28
N ALA A 46 6.94 -10.22 -10.31
CA ALA A 46 7.32 -11.14 -11.37
C ALA A 46 6.28 -12.27 -11.53
N GLY A 47 5.81 -12.48 -12.76
CA GLY A 47 4.76 -13.46 -13.06
C GLY A 47 3.33 -12.97 -12.84
N SER A 48 3.11 -11.80 -12.23
CA SER A 48 1.78 -11.18 -12.12
C SER A 48 1.43 -10.35 -13.36
N ALA A 49 0.14 -10.25 -13.65
CA ALA A 49 -0.36 -9.43 -14.75
C ALA A 49 -0.04 -7.95 -14.53
N LYS A 50 0.33 -7.24 -15.61
CA LYS A 50 0.42 -5.77 -15.58
C LYS A 50 -0.98 -5.17 -15.44
N LEU A 51 -1.11 -4.13 -14.63
CA LEU A 51 -2.35 -3.35 -14.50
C LEU A 51 -2.45 -2.29 -15.61
N GLU A 52 -3.60 -1.61 -15.68
CA GLU A 52 -3.88 -0.59 -16.71
C GLU A 52 -2.92 0.61 -16.70
N THR A 53 -2.26 0.86 -15.57
CA THR A 53 -1.25 1.91 -15.38
C THR A 53 -0.22 1.44 -14.36
N THR A 54 1.00 1.95 -14.48
CA THR A 54 2.11 1.79 -13.54
C THR A 54 2.40 3.07 -12.77
N GLY A 55 1.73 4.18 -13.09
CA GLY A 55 1.80 5.42 -12.31
C GLY A 55 0.94 6.54 -12.89
N PHE A 56 0.40 7.38 -12.01
CA PHE A 56 -0.50 8.47 -12.39
C PHE A 56 -0.43 9.62 -11.37
N GLN A 57 -0.97 10.78 -11.72
CA GLN A 57 -1.16 11.89 -10.77
C GLN A 57 -2.50 11.77 -10.06
N LEU A 58 -2.50 12.00 -8.74
CA LEU A 58 -3.69 12.05 -7.91
C LEU A 58 -3.75 13.40 -7.17
N PRO A 59 -4.64 14.34 -7.55
CA PRO A 59 -4.73 15.65 -6.91
C PRO A 59 -5.21 15.56 -5.46
N PRO A 60 -4.99 16.60 -4.62
CA PRO A 60 -5.55 16.66 -3.27
C PRO A 60 -7.06 16.44 -3.26
N GLY A 61 -7.55 15.57 -2.37
CA GLY A 61 -8.96 15.17 -2.30
C GLY A 61 -9.45 14.29 -3.45
N GLY A 62 -8.57 13.97 -4.41
CA GLY A 62 -8.89 13.13 -5.55
C GLY A 62 -8.91 11.64 -5.20
N SER A 63 -9.67 10.88 -5.99
CA SER A 63 -9.66 9.42 -5.96
C SER A 63 -9.59 8.82 -7.35
N ARG A 64 -8.97 7.64 -7.48
CA ARG A 64 -8.94 6.86 -8.72
C ARG A 64 -9.03 5.37 -8.41
N THR A 65 -9.85 4.67 -9.18
CA THR A 65 -10.02 3.23 -9.07
C THR A 65 -9.20 2.49 -10.12
N ILE A 66 -8.56 1.38 -9.72
CA ILE A 66 -7.86 0.44 -10.60
C ILE A 66 -8.34 -0.97 -10.27
N VAL A 67 -8.52 -1.80 -11.29
CA VAL A 67 -8.92 -3.20 -11.12
C VAL A 67 -7.68 -4.09 -11.29
N ALA A 68 -7.48 -5.02 -10.36
CA ALA A 68 -6.47 -6.06 -10.48
C ALA A 68 -7.14 -7.42 -10.65
N PRO A 69 -6.62 -8.30 -11.53
CA PRO A 69 -7.20 -9.63 -11.72
C PRO A 69 -6.98 -10.51 -10.47
N THR A 70 -7.82 -11.55 -10.32
CA THR A 70 -7.59 -12.64 -9.35
C THR A 70 -6.14 -13.15 -9.43
N GLY A 71 -5.54 -13.39 -8.27
CA GLY A 71 -4.15 -13.84 -8.17
C GLY A 71 -3.08 -12.79 -8.42
N TRP A 72 -3.46 -11.52 -8.59
CA TRP A 72 -2.48 -10.44 -8.73
C TRP A 72 -1.66 -10.28 -7.45
N SER A 73 -0.34 -10.16 -7.61
CA SER A 73 0.59 -9.80 -6.55
C SER A 73 1.41 -8.60 -6.98
N GLY A 74 1.63 -7.66 -6.07
CA GLY A 74 2.36 -6.43 -6.36
C GLY A 74 2.29 -5.44 -5.22
N ARG A 75 2.72 -4.22 -5.51
CA ARG A 75 2.85 -3.16 -4.52
C ARG A 75 2.53 -1.79 -5.10
N PHE A 76 2.07 -0.93 -4.21
CA PHE A 76 1.75 0.47 -4.46
C PHE A 76 2.55 1.38 -3.53
N TRP A 77 2.85 2.59 -3.98
CA TRP A 77 3.46 3.63 -3.14
C TRP A 77 3.04 5.01 -3.64
N GLY A 78 3.26 6.04 -2.83
CA GLY A 78 3.05 7.43 -3.23
C GLY A 78 4.38 8.12 -3.54
N ARG A 79 4.45 8.87 -4.64
CA ARG A 79 5.56 9.79 -4.93
C ARG A 79 5.18 11.23 -4.58
N THR A 80 6.12 12.00 -4.04
CA THR A 80 5.89 13.41 -3.65
C THR A 80 6.96 14.34 -4.24
N GLY A 81 6.63 15.64 -4.29
CA GLY A 81 7.55 16.65 -4.83
C GLY A 81 7.91 16.38 -6.29
N CYS A 82 6.94 15.93 -7.10
CA CYS A 82 7.15 15.60 -8.50
C CYS A 82 7.01 16.83 -9.40
N SER A 83 7.85 16.89 -10.43
CA SER A 83 7.78 17.88 -11.49
C SER A 83 7.94 17.19 -12.84
N PHE A 84 6.86 17.15 -13.62
CA PHE A 84 6.83 16.63 -14.98
C PHE A 84 6.59 17.76 -15.98
N ASP A 85 7.37 17.80 -17.06
CA ASP A 85 7.21 18.76 -18.15
C ASP A 85 5.96 18.43 -19.01
N SER A 86 5.68 19.26 -20.01
CA SER A 86 4.54 19.05 -20.93
C SER A 86 4.62 17.77 -21.76
N SER A 87 5.79 17.15 -21.84
CA SER A 87 6.01 15.85 -22.47
C SER A 87 5.91 14.67 -21.48
N GLY A 88 5.53 14.94 -20.22
CA GLY A 88 5.39 13.95 -19.17
C GLY A 88 6.71 13.44 -18.62
N ARG A 89 7.83 14.13 -18.88
CA ARG A 89 9.17 13.76 -18.39
C ARG A 89 9.54 14.54 -17.15
N GLY A 90 10.19 13.88 -16.19
CA GLY A 90 10.43 14.48 -14.90
C GLY A 90 10.85 13.48 -13.83
N SER A 91 10.86 13.95 -12.59
CA SER A 91 11.23 13.14 -11.42
C SER A 91 10.48 13.61 -10.18
N CYS A 92 10.54 12.79 -9.14
CA CYS A 92 9.98 13.04 -7.82
C CYS A 92 11.08 13.16 -6.76
N SER A 93 10.79 13.92 -5.71
CA SER A 93 11.72 14.10 -4.59
C SER A 93 11.78 12.87 -3.68
N THR A 94 10.66 12.15 -3.54
CA THR A 94 10.59 10.89 -2.77
C THR A 94 9.83 9.82 -3.55
N GLY A 95 10.21 8.55 -3.36
CA GLY A 95 9.58 7.40 -4.00
C GLY A 95 9.70 7.34 -5.53
N ASP A 96 10.53 8.18 -6.14
CA ASP A 96 10.72 8.23 -7.60
C ASP A 96 11.07 6.84 -8.15
N CYS A 97 10.54 6.48 -9.32
CA CYS A 97 10.78 5.16 -9.91
C CYS A 97 11.84 5.15 -11.02
N GLY A 98 12.56 6.26 -11.23
CA GLY A 98 13.66 6.36 -12.17
C GLY A 98 13.27 6.23 -13.65
N SER A 99 11.98 6.12 -13.97
CA SER A 99 11.48 5.97 -15.34
C SER A 99 11.57 7.26 -16.17
N ASN A 100 11.84 8.39 -15.51
CA ASN A 100 11.76 9.74 -16.07
C ASN A 100 10.37 10.05 -16.67
N GLN A 101 9.32 9.41 -16.14
CA GLN A 101 7.94 9.52 -16.62
C GLN A 101 6.95 9.41 -15.46
N VAL A 102 5.71 9.85 -15.69
CA VAL A 102 4.61 9.59 -14.74
C VAL A 102 4.39 8.08 -14.57
N GLU A 103 4.44 7.32 -15.66
CA GLU A 103 4.40 5.85 -15.64
C GLU A 103 5.73 5.27 -15.13
N CYS A 104 5.68 4.30 -14.21
CA CYS A 104 6.89 3.65 -13.67
C CYS A 104 7.43 2.53 -14.55
N ASN A 105 6.68 2.07 -15.56
CA ASN A 105 7.14 1.16 -16.61
C ASN A 105 7.78 -0.14 -16.10
N GLY A 106 7.32 -0.64 -14.95
CA GLY A 106 7.84 -1.85 -14.30
C GLY A 106 9.04 -1.62 -13.39
N ALA A 107 9.46 -0.37 -13.16
CA ALA A 107 10.42 -0.01 -12.12
C ALA A 107 9.72 0.14 -10.76
N GLY A 108 10.44 -0.21 -9.69
CA GLY A 108 9.99 0.01 -8.31
C GLY A 108 10.31 1.42 -7.81
N ALA A 109 9.84 1.75 -6.61
CA ALA A 109 10.24 2.98 -5.93
C ALA A 109 11.74 2.96 -5.61
N ASN A 110 12.41 4.09 -5.78
CA ASN A 110 13.70 4.35 -5.16
C ASN A 110 13.45 4.71 -3.68
N PRO A 111 13.96 3.92 -2.73
CA PRO A 111 13.77 4.19 -1.31
C PRO A 111 14.36 5.55 -0.88
N PRO A 112 13.82 6.19 0.17
CA PRO A 112 12.75 5.70 1.04
C PRO A 112 11.34 5.83 0.45
N ALA A 113 10.52 4.79 0.64
CA ALA A 113 9.11 4.78 0.27
C ALA A 113 8.28 3.87 1.18
N THR A 114 7.14 4.39 1.67
CA THR A 114 6.13 3.56 2.32
C THR A 114 5.44 2.71 1.25
N LEU A 115 5.38 1.39 1.45
CA LEU A 115 4.77 0.46 0.49
C LEU A 115 3.45 -0.09 1.01
N ALA A 116 2.47 -0.28 0.13
CA ALA A 116 1.30 -1.11 0.36
C ALA A 116 1.40 -2.34 -0.53
N GLU A 117 1.46 -3.52 0.08
CA GLU A 117 1.81 -4.78 -0.61
C GLU A 117 0.61 -5.73 -0.57
N PHE A 118 0.42 -6.46 -1.67
CA PHE A 118 -0.74 -7.33 -1.86
C PHE A 118 -0.34 -8.63 -2.55
N THR A 119 -0.98 -9.72 -2.11
CA THR A 119 -1.09 -10.96 -2.86
C THR A 119 -2.53 -11.43 -2.78
N LEU A 120 -3.25 -11.28 -3.89
CA LEU A 120 -4.65 -11.68 -3.99
C LEU A 120 -4.77 -13.19 -4.15
N ALA A 121 -5.86 -13.73 -3.62
CA ALA A 121 -6.20 -15.13 -3.70
C ALA A 121 -6.20 -15.62 -5.15
N SER A 122 -5.77 -16.87 -5.36
CA SER A 122 -5.79 -17.53 -6.68
C SER A 122 -6.15 -19.00 -6.56
N GLY A 123 -6.69 -19.56 -7.64
CA GLY A 123 -7.05 -20.98 -7.71
C GLY A 123 -8.06 -21.36 -6.62
N PRO A 124 -7.79 -22.39 -5.80
CA PRO A 124 -8.70 -22.81 -4.73
C PRO A 124 -8.61 -21.92 -3.46
N SER A 125 -7.59 -21.05 -3.37
CA SER A 125 -7.50 -20.11 -2.25
C SER A 125 -8.55 -19.02 -2.39
N THR A 126 -9.09 -18.59 -1.27
CA THR A 126 -10.01 -17.44 -1.15
C THR A 126 -9.43 -16.35 -0.24
N GLN A 127 -8.18 -16.51 0.18
CA GLN A 127 -7.50 -15.65 1.14
C GLN A 127 -6.49 -14.75 0.44
N ASP A 128 -6.69 -13.45 0.59
CA ASP A 128 -5.75 -12.40 0.23
C ASP A 128 -4.79 -12.15 1.39
N PHE A 129 -3.58 -11.71 1.05
CA PHE A 129 -2.57 -11.20 1.98
C PHE A 129 -2.26 -9.74 1.62
N TYR A 130 -2.20 -8.87 2.62
CA TYR A 130 -1.87 -7.47 2.43
C TYR A 130 -1.20 -6.88 3.67
N ASP A 131 -0.40 -5.85 3.43
CA ASP A 131 0.28 -5.11 4.49
C ASP A 131 0.68 -3.70 4.02
N VAL A 132 1.11 -2.89 5.00
CA VAL A 132 1.88 -1.68 4.73
C VAL A 132 3.26 -1.87 5.33
N SER A 133 4.28 -1.59 4.53
CA SER A 133 5.67 -1.91 4.83
C SER A 133 6.55 -0.66 4.84
N LEU A 134 7.39 -0.59 5.87
CA LEU A 134 8.43 0.44 6.09
C LEU A 134 9.84 -0.16 5.95
N VAL A 135 9.95 -1.38 5.42
CA VAL A 135 11.23 -2.05 5.16
C VAL A 135 12.10 -1.20 4.24
N ASP A 136 11.48 -0.61 3.22
CA ASP A 136 12.11 0.32 2.27
C ASP A 136 12.03 1.78 2.75
N GLY A 137 11.84 2.01 4.05
CA GLY A 137 11.73 3.35 4.64
C GLY A 137 10.32 3.93 4.59
N TYR A 138 10.23 5.24 4.78
CA TYR A 138 8.99 5.99 4.88
C TYR A 138 9.12 7.33 4.16
N ASN A 139 8.09 7.74 3.44
CA ASN A 139 8.01 9.08 2.86
C ASN A 139 6.66 9.78 3.15
N LEU A 140 5.55 9.05 3.09
CA LEU A 140 4.23 9.55 3.49
C LEU A 140 3.38 8.48 4.19
N PRO A 141 2.34 8.88 4.95
CA PRO A 141 1.48 7.93 5.62
C PRO A 141 0.54 7.23 4.61
N ILE A 142 0.41 5.92 4.74
CA ILE A 142 -0.46 5.07 3.90
C ILE A 142 -1.31 4.20 4.81
N MET A 143 -2.60 4.06 4.47
CA MET A 143 -3.51 3.10 5.07
C MET A 143 -4.20 2.27 3.98
N VAL A 144 -4.29 0.97 4.24
CA VAL A 144 -5.07 0.02 3.44
C VAL A 144 -6.28 -0.41 4.26
N GLN A 145 -7.46 -0.20 3.69
CA GLN A 145 -8.73 -0.63 4.26
C GLN A 145 -9.42 -1.59 3.28
N PRO A 146 -9.49 -2.89 3.59
CA PRO A 146 -10.32 -3.82 2.82
C PRO A 146 -11.81 -3.53 3.03
N SER A 147 -12.64 -3.89 2.06
CA SER A 147 -14.09 -3.98 2.21
C SER A 147 -14.47 -5.16 3.11
N GLY A 148 -15.67 -5.11 3.69
CA GLY A 148 -16.13 -6.12 4.64
C GLY A 148 -15.56 -5.92 6.04
N SER A 149 -15.30 -7.03 6.75
CA SER A 149 -14.92 -7.05 8.18
C SER A 149 -13.43 -7.25 8.44
N CYS A 150 -12.60 -7.24 7.40
CA CYS A 150 -11.16 -7.43 7.52
C CYS A 150 -10.46 -6.20 8.11
N MET A 151 -9.37 -6.43 8.83
CA MET A 151 -8.68 -5.39 9.57
C MET A 151 -7.90 -4.46 8.64
N ALA A 152 -7.99 -3.15 8.87
CA ALA A 152 -7.09 -2.21 8.21
C ALA A 152 -5.63 -2.42 8.65
N THR A 153 -4.71 -1.97 7.80
CA THR A 153 -3.26 -1.91 8.07
C THR A 153 -2.71 -0.55 7.63
N GLY A 154 -1.59 -0.11 8.18
CA GLY A 154 -1.02 1.18 7.79
C GLY A 154 -0.21 1.93 8.83
N CYS A 155 0.59 2.85 8.29
CA CYS A 155 1.34 3.84 9.04
C CYS A 155 0.62 5.19 8.88
N THR A 156 -0.11 5.60 9.92
CA THR A 156 -1.04 6.74 9.87
C THR A 156 -0.50 8.02 10.52
N VAL A 157 0.63 7.91 11.20
CA VAL A 157 1.35 9.04 11.81
C VAL A 157 2.38 9.59 10.82
N ASP A 158 2.76 10.85 10.99
CA ASP A 158 3.89 11.41 10.25
C ASP A 158 5.23 10.96 10.88
N LEU A 159 5.79 9.86 10.37
CA LEU A 159 7.06 9.30 10.87
C LEU A 159 8.25 10.26 10.62
N ASN A 160 8.16 11.16 9.64
CA ASN A 160 9.22 12.12 9.34
C ASN A 160 9.53 13.02 10.55
N GLN A 161 8.52 13.36 11.37
CA GLN A 161 8.69 14.14 12.61
C GLN A 161 9.51 13.41 13.68
N LYS A 162 9.60 12.08 13.59
CA LYS A 162 10.32 11.22 14.54
C LYS A 162 11.57 10.59 13.91
N CYS A 163 11.87 10.91 12.65
CA CYS A 163 12.98 10.31 11.93
C CYS A 163 14.32 10.73 12.54
N PRO A 164 15.17 9.76 12.97
CA PRO A 164 16.54 10.05 13.41
C PRO A 164 17.34 10.84 12.36
N ALA A 165 18.26 11.67 12.81
CA ALA A 165 18.98 12.58 11.90
C ALA A 165 19.78 11.83 10.83
N GLU A 166 20.36 10.70 11.21
CA GLU A 166 21.15 9.79 10.36
C GLU A 166 20.32 9.02 9.32
N LEU A 167 18.98 8.98 9.47
CA LEU A 167 18.07 8.34 8.52
C LEU A 167 17.33 9.36 7.64
N ARG A 168 17.42 10.65 7.97
CA ARG A 168 16.64 11.71 7.35
C ARG A 168 17.20 12.10 5.98
N VAL A 169 16.32 12.18 4.98
CA VAL A 169 16.66 12.63 3.62
C VAL A 169 15.58 13.56 3.07
N ALA A 170 15.75 14.04 1.82
CA ALA A 170 14.79 14.93 1.16
C ALA A 170 14.37 16.14 2.01
N ASN A 171 15.34 16.80 2.65
CA ASN A 171 15.12 17.94 3.56
C ASN A 171 14.18 17.64 4.74
N GLY A 172 14.02 16.37 5.12
CA GLY A 172 13.12 15.96 6.19
C GLY A 172 11.82 15.33 5.72
N ASP A 173 11.55 15.31 4.40
CA ASP A 173 10.30 14.78 3.85
C ASP A 173 10.32 13.26 3.65
N ALA A 174 11.43 12.59 3.99
CA ALA A 174 11.48 11.13 4.03
C ALA A 174 12.52 10.59 5.02
N CYS A 175 12.29 9.34 5.45
CA CYS A 175 13.08 8.62 6.42
C CYS A 175 13.52 7.27 5.86
N LYS A 176 14.84 7.06 5.71
CA LYS A 176 15.41 5.77 5.33
C LYS A 176 15.14 4.72 6.40
N SER A 177 14.98 3.46 6.00
CA SER A 177 15.19 2.36 6.93
C SER A 177 16.67 2.19 7.25
N ALA A 178 16.99 1.41 8.29
CA ALA A 178 18.38 1.13 8.63
C ALA A 178 19.11 0.33 7.52
N CYS A 179 18.40 -0.52 6.78
CA CYS A 179 19.00 -1.23 5.65
C CYS A 179 19.45 -0.22 4.57
N GLU A 180 18.56 0.68 4.17
CA GLU A 180 18.83 1.72 3.16
C GLU A 180 19.91 2.73 3.59
N ALA A 181 20.05 2.98 4.90
CA ALA A 181 21.04 3.91 5.41
C ALA A 181 22.43 3.29 5.55
N PHE A 182 22.53 2.03 5.98
CA PHE A 182 23.80 1.45 6.42
C PHE A 182 24.24 0.23 5.62
N ASN A 183 23.35 -0.38 4.84
CA ASN A 183 23.60 -1.56 4.01
C ASN A 183 24.33 -2.69 4.76
N LYS A 184 23.94 -2.93 6.02
CA LYS A 184 24.52 -3.98 6.85
C LYS A 184 23.64 -5.23 6.86
N PRO A 185 24.22 -6.44 6.86
CA PRO A 185 23.46 -7.69 6.86
C PRO A 185 22.42 -7.79 7.98
N GLU A 186 22.72 -7.29 9.18
CA GLU A 186 21.81 -7.29 10.33
C GLU A 186 20.59 -6.37 10.17
N TYR A 187 20.68 -5.33 9.33
CA TYR A 187 19.56 -4.43 9.04
C TYR A 187 18.78 -4.87 7.79
N CYS A 188 19.48 -5.45 6.82
CA CYS A 188 18.89 -5.92 5.57
C CYS A 188 18.43 -7.39 5.63
N CYS A 189 18.62 -8.05 6.77
CA CYS A 189 18.31 -9.46 6.97
C CYS A 189 18.88 -10.36 5.86
N SER A 190 20.17 -10.20 5.56
CA SER A 190 20.86 -10.92 4.50
C SER A 190 22.06 -11.73 5.03
N GLY A 191 22.57 -12.66 4.22
CA GLY A 191 23.69 -13.52 4.60
C GLY A 191 23.43 -14.30 5.90
N ALA A 192 24.27 -14.10 6.93
CA ALA A 192 24.11 -14.74 8.23
C ALA A 192 22.80 -14.34 8.95
N TYR A 193 22.20 -13.21 8.58
CA TYR A 193 20.93 -12.70 9.10
C TYR A 193 19.75 -13.05 8.18
N GLY A 194 19.94 -13.95 7.21
CA GLY A 194 18.96 -14.34 6.21
C GLY A 194 17.74 -15.12 6.70
N ASN A 195 17.45 -15.15 8.01
CA ASN A 195 16.29 -15.84 8.55
C ASN A 195 15.76 -15.17 9.83
N PRO A 196 14.50 -15.41 10.24
CA PRO A 196 13.90 -14.80 11.43
C PRO A 196 14.59 -15.15 12.76
N ASN A 197 15.35 -16.25 12.81
CA ASN A 197 16.06 -16.65 14.02
C ASN A 197 17.33 -15.82 14.23
N THR A 198 17.92 -15.29 13.16
CA THR A 198 19.17 -14.52 13.22
C THR A 198 18.98 -13.02 12.96
N CYS A 199 18.04 -12.60 12.11
CA CYS A 199 17.68 -11.17 12.01
C CYS A 199 16.73 -10.79 13.14
N LYS A 200 17.16 -9.90 14.02
CA LYS A 200 16.35 -9.44 15.16
C LYS A 200 15.97 -7.97 15.00
N PRO A 201 14.87 -7.52 15.64
CA PRO A 201 14.54 -6.11 15.69
C PRO A 201 15.72 -5.28 16.22
N THR A 202 15.92 -4.11 15.63
CA THR A 202 16.97 -3.16 16.02
C THR A 202 16.33 -1.90 16.60
N MET A 203 17.12 -1.01 17.20
CA MET A 203 16.60 0.27 17.69
C MET A 203 15.88 1.08 16.60
N TYR A 204 16.31 0.96 15.33
CA TYR A 204 15.69 1.65 14.20
C TYR A 204 14.35 1.02 13.80
N SER A 205 14.28 -0.31 13.67
CA SER A 205 13.00 -0.96 13.32
C SER A 205 11.99 -0.87 14.47
N GLN A 206 12.46 -0.91 15.73
CA GLN A 206 11.59 -0.68 16.89
C GLN A 206 11.03 0.75 16.92
N LEU A 207 11.79 1.76 16.50
CA LEU A 207 11.27 3.13 16.35
C LEU A 207 10.13 3.18 15.32
N PHE A 208 10.32 2.53 14.17
CA PHE A 208 9.31 2.46 13.11
C PHE A 208 8.06 1.71 13.58
N LYS A 209 8.24 0.56 14.23
CA LYS A 209 7.16 -0.27 14.79
C LYS A 209 6.39 0.46 15.89
N SER A 210 7.08 1.18 16.78
CA SER A 210 6.44 1.96 17.84
C SER A 210 5.57 3.08 17.27
N ALA A 211 6.01 3.74 16.19
CA ALA A 211 5.24 4.76 15.51
C ALA A 211 4.07 4.17 14.70
N CYS A 212 4.29 3.02 14.05
CA CYS A 212 3.34 2.37 13.16
C CYS A 212 3.19 0.87 13.50
N PRO A 213 2.44 0.53 14.57
CA PRO A 213 2.36 -0.85 15.08
C PRO A 213 1.73 -1.85 14.10
N ARG A 214 0.91 -1.36 13.17
CA ARG A 214 0.24 -2.15 12.12
C ARG A 214 0.97 -2.05 10.79
N SER A 215 2.28 -2.00 10.80
CA SER A 215 3.10 -1.98 9.58
C SER A 215 4.36 -2.82 9.81
N TYR A 216 4.87 -3.40 8.72
CA TYR A 216 6.20 -4.02 8.73
C TYR A 216 7.26 -2.94 8.99
N SER A 217 8.11 -3.18 9.97
CA SER A 217 9.22 -2.28 10.32
C SER A 217 10.60 -2.78 9.89
N TYR A 218 10.70 -4.08 9.56
CA TYR A 218 11.87 -4.75 8.98
C TYR A 218 11.45 -6.09 8.33
N ALA A 219 12.34 -6.75 7.61
CA ALA A 219 11.98 -7.87 6.72
C ALA A 219 11.38 -9.11 7.42
N TYR A 220 11.72 -9.34 8.69
CA TYR A 220 11.20 -10.46 9.49
C TYR A 220 10.37 -9.98 10.68
N ASP A 221 9.68 -8.85 10.54
CA ASP A 221 8.74 -8.37 11.55
C ASP A 221 7.65 -9.40 11.84
N ASP A 222 7.07 -9.27 13.02
CA ASP A 222 6.21 -10.29 13.61
C ASP A 222 4.84 -10.42 12.88
N PRO A 223 4.03 -11.44 13.22
CA PRO A 223 2.74 -11.70 12.57
C PRO A 223 1.71 -10.57 12.69
N THR A 224 1.95 -9.52 13.50
CA THR A 224 1.05 -8.36 13.57
C THR A 224 1.13 -7.44 12.36
N SER A 225 2.06 -7.71 11.44
CA SER A 225 2.33 -6.87 10.27
C SER A 225 1.71 -7.41 8.96
N THR A 226 1.44 -8.72 8.83
CA THR A 226 0.66 -9.26 7.69
C THR A 226 -0.79 -9.46 8.08
N PHE A 227 -1.66 -8.96 7.21
CA PHE A 227 -3.11 -9.08 7.36
C PHE A 227 -3.66 -9.97 6.27
N THR A 228 -4.74 -10.67 6.59
CA THR A 228 -5.46 -11.51 5.64
C THR A 228 -6.90 -11.09 5.51
N CYS A 229 -7.49 -11.36 4.35
CA CYS A 229 -8.91 -11.18 4.13
C CYS A 229 -9.45 -12.31 3.27
N THR A 230 -10.60 -12.85 3.66
CA THR A 230 -11.22 -13.99 2.96
C THR A 230 -12.56 -13.56 2.37
N GLY A 231 -12.84 -13.99 1.15
CA GLY A 231 -14.15 -13.78 0.51
C GLY A 231 -14.18 -12.71 -0.59
N GLY A 232 -13.03 -12.34 -1.15
CA GLY A 232 -12.92 -11.42 -2.28
C GLY A 232 -13.19 -9.97 -1.86
N ALA A 233 -12.18 -9.33 -1.28
CA ALA A 233 -12.28 -7.94 -0.85
C ALA A 233 -11.89 -6.97 -1.96
N ASP A 234 -12.52 -5.81 -1.93
CA ASP A 234 -12.01 -4.58 -2.55
C ASP A 234 -11.20 -3.82 -1.52
N TYR A 235 -10.34 -2.89 -1.95
CA TYR A 235 -9.42 -2.19 -1.07
C TYR A 235 -9.42 -0.70 -1.33
N ILE A 236 -9.37 0.09 -0.25
CA ILE A 236 -9.12 1.53 -0.31
C ILE A 236 -7.68 1.77 0.16
N VAL A 237 -6.86 2.35 -0.71
CA VAL A 237 -5.49 2.78 -0.42
C VAL A 237 -5.51 4.29 -0.21
N THR A 238 -5.39 4.73 1.04
CA THR A 238 -5.46 6.15 1.40
C THR A 238 -4.08 6.71 1.71
N PHE A 239 -3.68 7.74 1.00
CA PHE A 239 -2.51 8.57 1.31
C PHE A 239 -2.91 9.67 2.30
N CYS A 240 -2.10 9.87 3.34
CA CYS A 240 -2.36 10.82 4.44
C CYS A 240 -3.74 10.68 5.13
N PRO A 241 -4.13 9.48 5.62
CA PRO A 241 -5.46 9.21 6.19
C PRO A 241 -5.82 10.09 7.41
N GLY A 242 -4.84 10.56 8.18
CA GLY A 242 -5.05 11.45 9.33
C GLY A 242 -5.27 12.93 8.98
N SER A 243 -5.06 13.32 7.72
CA SER A 243 -5.02 14.72 7.29
C SER A 243 -6.37 15.27 6.84
N THR A 244 -7.49 14.75 7.36
CA THR A 244 -8.83 15.29 7.03
C THR A 244 -8.87 16.79 7.29
N SER A 245 -8.81 17.58 6.22
CA SER A 245 -9.09 19.00 6.26
C SER A 245 -10.56 19.18 6.62
N PRO A 246 -10.92 20.15 7.48
CA PRO A 246 -12.27 20.32 8.01
C PRO A 246 -13.19 20.91 6.93
N SER A 247 -13.65 20.07 6.00
CA SER A 247 -14.50 20.49 4.89
C SER A 247 -15.60 19.47 4.57
N SER A 248 -16.32 19.00 5.59
CA SER A 248 -17.73 18.68 5.45
C SER A 248 -18.35 18.47 6.83
N SER A 249 -19.53 19.04 7.04
CA SER A 249 -20.39 18.86 8.22
C SER A 249 -20.19 19.83 9.38
N GLN A 250 -20.41 21.14 9.14
CA GLN A 250 -21.20 21.94 10.09
C GLN A 250 -22.19 22.82 9.34
N LYS A 251 -23.41 22.28 9.17
CA LYS A 251 -24.61 23.07 9.02
C LYS A 251 -24.99 23.52 10.44
N SER A 252 -24.52 24.70 10.87
CA SER A 252 -25.09 25.36 12.05
C SER A 252 -25.93 26.54 11.58
N SER A 253 -27.20 26.44 11.92
CA SER A 253 -28.21 27.48 11.81
C SER A 253 -27.76 28.76 12.53
N ARG A 254 -28.11 29.88 11.90
CA ARG A 254 -28.20 31.20 12.52
C ARG A 254 -28.80 31.10 13.92
N ASP A 255 -28.16 31.72 14.90
CA ASP A 255 -28.86 32.72 15.71
C ASP A 255 -27.88 33.70 16.36
N SER A 256 -28.29 34.96 16.34
CA SER A 256 -27.61 36.12 16.90
C SER A 256 -28.05 36.32 18.35
N SER A 257 -27.12 36.59 19.27
CA SER A 257 -27.35 37.52 20.40
C SER A 257 -26.07 37.78 21.22
N THR A 258 -25.51 38.98 21.02
CA THR A 258 -25.28 40.03 22.02
C THR A 258 -24.87 39.64 23.46
N SER A 259 -23.57 39.86 23.74
CA SER A 259 -22.96 40.46 24.96
C SER A 259 -23.54 40.20 26.36
N SER A 260 -22.70 39.71 27.28
CA SER A 260 -22.38 40.43 28.53
C SER A 260 -21.23 39.80 29.33
N THR A 261 -20.32 40.70 29.71
CA THR A 261 -19.29 40.70 30.75
C THR A 261 -19.67 40.06 32.09
N SER A 262 -18.78 39.25 32.66
CA SER A 262 -18.32 39.38 34.07
C SER A 262 -17.27 38.33 34.46
N THR A 263 -16.07 38.80 34.78
CA THR A 263 -15.02 38.17 35.61
C THR A 263 -15.54 37.92 37.05
N PRO A 264 -14.96 36.98 37.83
CA PRO A 264 -13.79 37.34 38.63
C PRO A 264 -12.70 36.27 38.82
N GLN A 265 -11.52 36.85 39.03
CA GLN A 265 -10.23 36.35 39.48
C GLN A 265 -10.26 35.76 40.90
N PHE A 266 -9.56 34.63 41.14
CA PHE A 266 -8.90 34.38 42.43
C PHE A 266 -7.64 33.51 42.29
N SER A 267 -6.64 33.88 43.09
CA SER A 267 -5.22 33.50 43.07
C SER A 267 -4.86 32.24 43.87
N GLY A 268 -3.65 31.74 43.58
CA GLY A 268 -2.76 31.03 44.53
C GLY A 268 -2.85 29.49 44.44
N GLY A 269 -1.77 28.71 44.45
CA GLY A 269 -0.36 28.94 44.75
C GLY A 269 0.42 27.63 44.54
N ILE A 270 1.74 27.77 44.52
CA ILE A 270 2.78 26.78 44.17
C ILE A 270 3.03 25.78 45.30
N THR A 271 3.28 24.50 44.99
CA THR A 271 4.33 23.68 45.66
C THR A 271 4.75 22.47 44.80
N SER A 272 6.07 22.34 44.65
CA SER A 272 6.82 21.18 44.15
C SER A 272 6.91 20.04 45.18
N SER A 273 6.98 18.78 44.73
CA SER A 273 7.83 17.66 45.26
C SER A 273 7.47 16.33 44.55
N GLY A 274 8.45 15.60 43.99
CA GLY A 274 8.31 14.18 43.60
C GLY A 274 8.81 13.24 44.71
N PRO A 275 9.26 12.00 44.41
CA PRO A 275 8.68 10.93 43.58
C PRO A 275 8.34 9.68 44.45
N GLY A 276 7.56 8.73 43.92
CA GLY A 276 7.26 7.47 44.63
C GLY A 276 7.01 6.31 43.66
N ASN A 277 7.97 5.39 43.61
CA ASN A 277 7.85 4.06 43.03
C ASN A 277 6.74 3.28 43.73
N ASN A 278 5.99 2.47 42.99
CA ASN A 278 5.51 1.18 43.46
C ASN A 278 5.38 0.21 42.28
N ASN A 279 6.05 -0.92 42.43
CA ASN A 279 5.89 -2.12 41.64
C ASN A 279 4.51 -2.71 41.93
N ASP A 280 3.80 -3.14 40.90
CA ASP A 280 2.78 -4.18 41.04
C ASP A 280 3.06 -5.27 40.01
N ASP A 281 3.38 -6.44 40.56
CA ASP A 281 3.39 -7.74 39.90
C ASP A 281 1.95 -8.13 39.55
N SER A 282 1.69 -8.43 38.28
CA SER A 282 0.55 -9.26 37.91
C SER A 282 0.97 -10.25 36.83
N ASN A 283 1.41 -11.41 37.32
CA ASN A 283 1.49 -12.66 36.58
C ASN A 283 0.08 -13.08 36.14
N THR A 284 -0.18 -13.11 34.84
CA THR A 284 -1.31 -13.86 34.28
C THR A 284 -0.86 -14.59 33.03
N SER A 285 -0.71 -15.91 33.17
CA SER A 285 -0.55 -16.86 32.08
C SER A 285 -1.66 -16.69 31.05
N ASN A 286 -1.29 -16.57 29.78
CA ASN A 286 -2.16 -16.97 28.68
C ASN A 286 -1.37 -17.87 27.72
N ASN A 287 -1.65 -19.17 27.83
CA ASN A 287 -1.33 -20.17 26.85
C ASN A 287 -2.08 -19.85 25.55
N ASN A 288 -1.37 -19.33 24.54
CA ASN A 288 -1.82 -19.42 23.16
C ASN A 288 -0.72 -20.12 22.37
N ASN A 289 -0.95 -21.41 22.11
CA ASN A 289 -0.20 -22.19 21.14
C ASN A 289 -0.42 -21.58 19.75
N GLY A 290 0.48 -20.67 19.36
CA GLY A 290 0.64 -20.27 17.97
C GLY A 290 1.26 -21.41 17.19
N VAL A 291 0.50 -21.96 16.24
CA VAL A 291 0.97 -22.97 15.28
C VAL A 291 2.06 -22.32 14.42
N MET A 292 3.31 -22.66 14.69
CA MET A 292 4.44 -22.32 13.83
C MET A 292 4.32 -23.19 12.57
N LEU A 293 3.82 -22.61 11.48
CA LEU A 293 3.92 -23.25 10.17
C LEU A 293 5.36 -23.14 9.69
N GLN A 294 6.02 -24.29 9.58
CA GLN A 294 7.28 -24.47 8.90
C GLN A 294 7.08 -24.17 7.41
N ASP A 295 7.65 -23.06 6.93
CA ASP A 295 8.26 -22.86 5.61
C ASP A 295 8.21 -21.37 5.22
N ASN A 296 9.08 -20.56 5.85
CA ASN A 296 9.02 -19.10 5.88
C ASN A 296 9.80 -18.43 4.72
N SER A 297 10.12 -19.16 3.64
CA SER A 297 10.89 -18.63 2.52
C SER A 297 10.08 -17.70 1.61
N TRP A 298 8.76 -17.92 1.54
CA TRP A 298 7.88 -17.13 0.68
C TRP A 298 7.52 -15.76 1.27
N LEU A 299 7.31 -15.66 2.59
CA LEU A 299 7.05 -14.39 3.27
C LEU A 299 8.28 -13.46 3.25
N ALA A 300 9.48 -14.04 3.35
CA ALA A 300 10.73 -13.29 3.15
C ALA A 300 10.78 -12.67 1.76
N SER A 301 10.30 -13.37 0.74
CA SER A 301 10.29 -12.91 -0.66
C SER A 301 9.28 -11.78 -0.92
N LEU A 302 8.29 -11.59 -0.04
CA LEU A 302 7.42 -10.41 -0.06
C LEU A 302 8.14 -9.19 0.51
N ALA A 303 8.89 -9.35 1.60
CA ALA A 303 9.58 -8.25 2.27
C ALA A 303 10.96 -7.90 1.69
N THR A 304 11.63 -8.83 1.02
CA THR A 304 12.93 -8.61 0.36
C THR A 304 12.70 -8.58 -1.16
N GLY A 305 12.48 -7.39 -1.71
CA GLY A 305 12.40 -7.16 -3.15
C GLY A 305 13.73 -7.36 -3.89
N ASP A 306 14.38 -8.51 -3.74
CA ASP A 306 15.65 -8.83 -4.41
C ASP A 306 15.43 -9.04 -5.91
N SER A 307 15.80 -8.04 -6.70
CA SER A 307 15.96 -8.14 -8.14
C SER A 307 17.24 -8.89 -8.49
N ALA A 308 17.27 -10.21 -8.29
CA ALA A 308 18.32 -11.05 -8.84
C ALA A 308 18.12 -11.21 -10.36
N SER A 309 18.89 -10.46 -11.15
CA SER A 309 18.98 -10.62 -12.61
C SER A 309 19.59 -11.98 -12.95
N ALA A 310 18.76 -12.97 -13.28
CA ALA A 310 19.20 -14.27 -13.82
C ALA A 310 18.92 -14.35 -15.33
N PRO A 311 19.80 -14.99 -16.12
CA PRO A 311 19.83 -14.86 -17.58
C PRO A 311 18.67 -15.61 -18.25
N THR A 312 18.00 -14.91 -19.17
CA THR A 312 16.93 -15.43 -20.02
C THR A 312 17.35 -16.65 -20.84
N LYS A 313 16.85 -17.84 -20.49
CA LYS A 313 16.70 -18.95 -21.44
C LYS A 313 15.28 -18.93 -22.00
N ARG A 314 15.15 -18.62 -23.29
CA ARG A 314 13.87 -18.67 -24.02
C ARG A 314 13.38 -20.12 -24.16
N PRO A 315 12.15 -20.46 -23.76
CA PRO A 315 11.49 -21.65 -24.27
C PRO A 315 10.84 -21.34 -25.62
N LYS A 316 11.16 -22.14 -26.64
CA LYS A 316 10.45 -22.16 -27.92
C LYS A 316 9.22 -23.05 -27.76
N TYR A 317 8.03 -22.51 -27.98
CA TYR A 317 6.82 -23.29 -28.25
C TYR A 317 6.12 -22.74 -29.51
N PRO A 318 5.50 -23.62 -30.32
CA PRO A 318 5.09 -23.31 -31.68
C PRO A 318 3.79 -22.51 -31.73
N LEU A 319 3.72 -21.65 -32.74
CA LEU A 319 2.55 -20.88 -33.15
C LEU A 319 1.46 -21.83 -33.68
N LEU A 320 0.35 -21.98 -32.96
CA LEU A 320 -0.88 -22.58 -33.50
C LEU A 320 -1.82 -21.45 -33.91
N LEU A 321 -1.84 -21.15 -35.21
CA LEU A 321 -2.80 -20.27 -35.86
C LEU A 321 -4.16 -20.99 -35.93
N ALA A 322 -5.11 -20.57 -35.09
CA ALA A 322 -6.52 -20.91 -35.27
C ALA A 322 -7.16 -19.88 -36.21
N PHE A 323 -7.35 -20.26 -37.48
CA PHE A 323 -8.21 -19.53 -38.41
C PHE A 323 -9.67 -19.90 -38.13
N SER A 324 -10.46 -18.98 -37.58
CA SER A 324 -11.93 -19.08 -37.62
C SER A 324 -12.45 -18.39 -38.88
N LEU A 325 -12.74 -19.17 -39.91
CA LEU A 325 -13.42 -18.73 -41.12
C LEU A 325 -14.94 -18.78 -40.88
N SER A 326 -15.59 -17.63 -40.67
CA SER A 326 -17.05 -17.52 -40.71
C SER A 326 -17.47 -16.97 -42.06
N LEU A 327 -17.72 -17.87 -43.00
CA LEU A 327 -18.38 -17.59 -44.27
C LEU A 327 -19.89 -17.57 -44.02
N VAL A 328 -20.51 -16.38 -43.99
CA VAL A 328 -21.97 -16.25 -44.08
C VAL A 328 -22.29 -15.93 -45.54
N LEU A 329 -22.73 -16.96 -46.28
CA LEU A 329 -23.33 -16.79 -47.59
C LEU A 329 -24.70 -16.13 -47.44
N LEU A 330 -24.91 -15.04 -48.18
CA LEU A 330 -26.21 -14.45 -48.46
C LEU A 330 -27.01 -15.39 -49.38
N LEU A 331 -28.15 -15.88 -48.90
CA LEU A 331 -29.37 -16.16 -49.67
C LEU A 331 -30.58 -15.85 -48.79
#